data_AF-J9EZ85-F1
#
_entry.id   AF-J9EZ85-F1
#
_cell.length_a   1.000
_cell.length_b   1.000
_cell.length_c   1.000
_cell.angle_alpha   90.00
_cell.angle_beta   90.00
_cell.angle_gamma   90.00
#
_symmetry.space_group_name_H-M   'P 1'
#
loop_
_entity.id
_entity.type
_entity.pdbx_description
1 polymer ?
#
loop_
_entity_poly.entity_id
_entity_poly.type
_entity_poly.pdbx_seq_one_letter_code
_entity_poly.pdbx_strand_id
1 'polypeptide(L)'
;MNSTELKGTSKKVDDYDSSDEEDLRNTIGNIPISWYDDFSHVGYDKDGNQIESVKKKDDMEEFLDRMDDPNYWRRVYDRQSGGFFTLNDEEVKKLNALDASKYPLVGYNPYQPFLDIFSSQTEVHPISNRPDSKRSFIPSLDEKRLVGKMVHAIKMGWVRPSRPKQIEKRVYDLWANNSCSEKTKSELARIRMHFPAPKVSLPGHAESYNPPAEYLCDEEELKKWEETDPEDRRLDFIPKKYDCLRKVPAYDRFYNDRYQRCLDLYLAPRQRKMKVF
;
A
#
# COMPACT_ATOMS: atom_id res chain seq x y z
N MET A 1 55.12 -65.52 4.94
CA MET A 1 56.43 -64.99 5.36
C MET A 1 56.22 -63.57 5.85
N ASN A 2 56.46 -63.41 7.15
CA ASN A 2 56.51 -62.25 8.03
C ASN A 2 56.15 -60.85 7.48
N SER A 3 55.01 -60.38 7.98
CA SER A 3 54.63 -58.99 8.16
C SER A 3 55.48 -58.32 9.24
N THR A 4 56.73 -57.99 8.93
CA THR A 4 57.59 -57.18 9.80
C THR A 4 58.37 -56.21 8.93
N GLU A 5 58.52 -54.98 9.43
CA GLU A 5 59.37 -53.89 8.88
C GLU A 5 58.69 -52.85 7.98
N LEU A 6 57.68 -52.16 8.52
CA LEU A 6 57.56 -50.70 8.34
C LEU A 6 57.15 -50.07 9.68
N LYS A 7 58.04 -50.13 10.69
CA LYS A 7 57.99 -49.18 11.81
C LYS A 7 58.51 -47.84 11.27
N GLY A 8 57.66 -47.13 10.54
CA GLY A 8 57.87 -45.72 10.24
C GLY A 8 57.88 -44.97 11.56
N THR A 9 59.02 -44.41 11.92
CA THR A 9 59.10 -43.40 12.98
C THR A 9 58.35 -42.17 12.47
N SER A 10 57.07 -42.03 12.81
CA SER A 10 56.45 -40.72 12.78
C SER A 10 57.25 -39.84 13.73
N LYS A 11 58.09 -38.97 13.17
CA LYS A 11 58.56 -37.81 13.92
C LYS A 11 57.28 -37.10 14.37
N LYS A 12 56.98 -37.17 15.67
CA LYS A 12 56.07 -36.21 16.27
C LYS A 12 56.71 -34.86 16.02
N VAL A 13 56.11 -34.12 15.10
CA VAL A 13 56.39 -32.71 14.93
C VAL A 13 55.39 -32.06 15.86
N ASP A 14 55.96 -31.44 16.87
CA ASP A 14 55.26 -30.73 17.90
C ASP A 14 54.67 -29.47 17.23
N ASP A 15 53.36 -29.50 16.99
CA ASP A 15 52.63 -28.41 16.33
C ASP A 15 52.48 -27.26 17.33
N TYR A 16 52.90 -26.05 16.95
CA TYR A 16 52.95 -24.84 17.78
C TYR A 16 51.63 -24.41 18.46
N ASP A 17 50.51 -25.11 18.20
CA ASP A 17 49.17 -24.83 18.75
C ASP A 17 48.64 -26.01 19.59
N SER A 18 49.50 -26.97 19.98
CA SER A 18 49.12 -28.06 20.88
C SER A 18 49.08 -27.55 22.33
N SER A 19 47.87 -27.50 22.89
CA SER A 19 47.55 -26.96 24.21
C SER A 19 48.31 -27.62 25.39
N ASP A 20 49.03 -28.71 25.16
CA ASP A 20 49.74 -29.50 26.17
C ASP A 20 51.25 -29.23 26.24
N GLU A 21 51.79 -28.33 25.42
CA GLU A 21 53.25 -28.18 25.25
C GLU A 21 53.88 -26.88 25.78
N GLU A 22 53.09 -25.91 26.26
CA GLU A 22 53.67 -24.67 26.80
C GLU A 22 54.38 -24.87 28.16
N ASP A 23 54.08 -25.97 28.86
CA ASP A 23 54.36 -26.13 30.29
C ASP A 23 55.34 -27.28 30.62
N LEU A 24 56.38 -27.47 29.79
CA LEU A 24 57.41 -28.50 30.07
C LEU A 24 58.41 -28.12 31.17
N ARG A 25 58.34 -26.91 31.73
CA ARG A 25 59.28 -26.46 32.77
C ARG A 25 58.92 -26.93 34.17
N ASN A 26 57.65 -27.18 34.50
CA ASN A 26 57.28 -27.61 35.85
C ASN A 26 56.27 -28.77 35.84
N THR A 27 56.56 -29.83 36.61
CA THR A 27 55.80 -31.10 36.55
C THR A 27 54.74 -31.27 37.66
N ILE A 28 54.60 -30.28 38.56
CA ILE A 28 53.69 -30.29 39.72
C ILE A 28 52.19 -30.33 39.39
N GLY A 29 51.79 -30.08 38.14
CA GLY A 29 50.39 -30.14 37.72
C GLY A 29 49.47 -29.14 38.47
N ASN A 30 48.17 -29.43 38.53
CA ASN A 30 47.17 -28.53 39.13
C ASN A 30 47.06 -28.68 40.67
N ILE A 31 48.15 -28.42 41.39
CA ILE A 31 48.23 -28.45 42.87
C ILE A 31 48.33 -27.02 43.42
N PRO A 32 47.76 -26.69 44.59
CA PRO A 32 47.93 -25.37 45.20
C PRO A 32 49.40 -25.03 45.48
N ILE A 33 49.87 -23.86 45.00
CA ILE A 33 51.27 -23.43 45.15
C ILE A 33 51.63 -23.07 46.58
N SER A 34 50.65 -22.73 47.40
CA SER A 34 50.86 -22.38 48.81
C SER A 34 51.57 -23.48 49.61
N TRP A 35 51.54 -24.74 49.15
CA TRP A 35 52.29 -25.84 49.78
C TRP A 35 53.81 -25.68 49.68
N TYR A 36 54.28 -24.88 48.74
CA TYR A 36 55.70 -24.58 48.53
C TYR A 36 56.13 -23.26 49.19
N ASP A 37 55.25 -22.57 49.93
CA ASP A 37 55.56 -21.26 50.53
C ASP A 37 56.71 -21.33 51.57
N ASP A 38 56.83 -22.44 52.27
CA ASP A 38 57.89 -22.69 53.27
C ASP A 38 59.17 -23.26 52.65
N PHE A 39 59.18 -23.56 51.35
CA PHE A 39 60.28 -24.22 50.64
C PHE A 39 60.99 -23.27 49.68
N SER A 40 62.29 -23.48 49.49
CA SER A 40 63.13 -22.66 48.58
C SER A 40 62.98 -23.03 47.10
N HIS A 41 62.12 -23.98 46.76
CA HIS A 41 61.92 -24.51 45.41
C HIS A 41 60.43 -24.75 45.14
N VAL A 42 60.02 -24.70 43.88
CA VAL A 42 58.64 -24.96 43.43
C VAL A 42 58.68 -26.10 42.42
N GLY A 43 58.54 -27.33 42.91
CA GLY A 43 58.52 -28.53 42.07
C GLY A 43 59.90 -29.00 41.60
N TYR A 44 59.87 -29.96 40.67
CA TYR A 44 61.06 -30.59 40.10
C TYR A 44 60.92 -30.69 38.57
N ASP A 45 62.05 -30.58 37.88
CA ASP A 45 62.13 -30.83 36.44
C ASP A 45 61.91 -32.32 36.12
N LYS A 46 61.66 -32.63 34.83
CA LYS A 46 61.54 -34.00 34.32
C LYS A 46 62.73 -34.90 34.69
N ASP A 47 63.92 -34.31 34.85
CA ASP A 47 65.16 -34.99 35.23
C ASP A 47 65.37 -35.07 36.76
N GLY A 48 64.45 -34.53 37.57
CA GLY A 48 64.49 -34.59 39.03
C GLY A 48 65.30 -33.49 39.71
N ASN A 49 65.69 -32.44 39.00
CA ASN A 49 66.37 -31.28 39.56
C ASN A 49 65.37 -30.32 40.23
N GLN A 50 65.78 -29.64 41.30
CA GLN A 50 64.95 -28.67 42.02
C GLN A 50 64.81 -27.37 41.22
N ILE A 51 63.58 -26.89 41.04
CA ILE A 51 63.30 -25.61 40.39
C ILE A 51 63.27 -24.52 41.48
N GLU A 52 64.26 -23.64 41.51
CA GLU A 52 64.33 -22.57 42.51
C GLU A 52 63.13 -21.63 42.42
N SER A 53 62.59 -21.24 43.58
CA SER A 53 61.51 -20.27 43.63
C SER A 53 62.01 -18.86 43.32
N VAL A 54 61.22 -18.09 42.57
CA VAL A 54 61.48 -16.65 42.42
C VAL A 54 61.36 -16.01 43.80
N LYS A 55 62.37 -15.24 44.20
CA LYS A 55 62.35 -14.53 45.50
C LYS A 55 61.12 -13.63 45.54
N LYS A 56 60.26 -13.85 46.54
CA LYS A 56 59.14 -12.95 46.83
C LYS A 56 59.73 -11.58 47.16
N LYS A 57 59.29 -10.55 46.42
CA LYS A 57 59.63 -9.16 46.70
C LYS A 57 58.92 -8.72 47.98
N ASP A 58 59.51 -7.80 48.72
CA ASP A 58 58.85 -7.21 49.89
C ASP A 58 57.63 -6.39 49.44
N ASP A 59 56.60 -6.27 50.29
CA ASP A 59 55.38 -5.50 50.00
C ASP A 59 55.69 -4.06 49.55
N MET A 60 56.79 -3.48 50.06
CA MET A 60 57.26 -2.15 49.69
C MET A 60 57.86 -2.11 48.27
N GLU A 61 58.54 -3.18 47.85
CA GLU A 61 59.15 -3.28 46.52
C GLU A 61 58.09 -3.59 45.46
N GLU A 62 57.07 -4.41 45.77
CA GLU A 62 55.91 -4.58 44.90
C GLU A 62 55.11 -3.28 44.74
N PHE A 63 55.00 -2.49 45.82
CA PHE A 63 54.38 -1.18 45.76
C PHE A 63 55.14 -0.20 44.86
N LEU A 64 56.48 -0.23 44.91
CA LEU A 64 57.33 0.56 44.02
C LEU A 64 57.19 0.10 42.56
N ASP A 65 57.26 -1.21 42.28
CA ASP A 65 57.00 -1.76 40.94
C ASP A 65 55.64 -1.27 40.39
N ARG A 66 54.61 -1.20 41.24
CA ARG A 66 53.28 -0.73 40.83
C ARG A 66 53.23 0.76 40.48
N MET A 67 54.06 1.58 41.10
CA MET A 67 54.11 3.03 40.85
C MET A 67 55.09 3.42 39.75
N ASP A 68 56.23 2.75 39.68
CA ASP A 68 57.36 3.14 38.83
C ASP A 68 57.34 2.45 37.45
N ASP A 69 56.80 1.22 37.32
CA ASP A 69 56.79 0.51 36.04
C ASP A 69 55.58 0.89 35.15
N PRO A 70 55.80 1.51 33.98
CA PRO A 70 54.72 1.86 33.05
C PRO A 70 54.03 0.61 32.43
N ASN A 71 54.69 -0.55 32.47
CA ASN A 71 54.20 -1.82 31.96
C ASN A 71 53.63 -2.73 33.05
N TYR A 72 53.46 -2.25 34.28
CA TYR A 72 52.94 -3.06 35.38
C TYR A 72 51.57 -3.67 35.07
N TRP A 73 50.68 -2.92 34.40
CA TRP A 73 49.36 -3.40 33.99
C TRP A 73 49.38 -4.53 32.93
N ARG A 74 50.53 -4.79 32.31
CA ARG A 74 50.73 -5.88 31.34
C ARG A 74 51.28 -7.15 31.99
N ARG A 75 51.59 -7.10 33.28
CA ARG A 75 52.14 -8.24 34.03
C ARG A 75 51.00 -9.19 34.38
N VAL A 76 51.15 -10.46 34.00
CA VAL A 76 50.26 -11.56 34.38
C VAL A 76 51.04 -12.52 35.26
N TYR A 77 50.42 -12.98 36.34
CA TYR A 77 51.03 -13.96 37.23
C TYR A 77 50.99 -15.34 36.58
N ASP A 78 52.16 -15.90 36.28
CA ASP A 78 52.27 -17.27 35.83
C ASP A 78 52.33 -18.21 37.04
N ARG A 79 51.38 -19.13 37.09
CA ARG A 79 51.23 -20.12 38.15
C ARG A 79 52.44 -21.08 38.18
N GLN A 80 52.98 -21.45 37.03
CA GLN A 80 54.02 -22.49 36.98
C GLN A 80 55.41 -21.99 37.31
N SER A 81 55.76 -20.82 36.78
CA SER A 81 57.06 -20.19 37.03
C SER A 81 57.10 -19.44 38.37
N GLY A 82 55.95 -19.22 39.03
CA GLY A 82 55.86 -18.44 40.28
C GLY A 82 56.28 -16.98 40.12
N GLY A 83 56.33 -16.50 38.87
CA GLY A 83 56.82 -15.19 38.48
C GLY A 83 55.81 -14.43 37.62
N PHE A 84 56.09 -13.16 37.36
CA PHE A 84 55.24 -12.32 36.51
C PHE A 84 55.79 -12.31 35.08
N PHE A 85 54.93 -12.65 34.11
CA PHE A 85 55.23 -12.53 32.68
C PHE A 85 54.61 -11.24 32.12
N THR A 86 55.35 -10.51 31.29
CA THR A 86 54.86 -9.28 30.62
C THR A 86 54.34 -9.61 29.23
N LEU A 87 53.06 -9.28 28.95
CA LEU A 87 52.45 -9.52 27.65
C LEU A 87 53.07 -8.66 26.52
N ASN A 88 53.19 -9.26 25.35
CA ASN A 88 53.62 -8.57 24.12
C ASN A 88 52.54 -7.60 23.60
N ASP A 89 52.94 -6.60 22.83
CA ASP A 89 52.00 -5.63 22.23
C ASP A 89 50.94 -6.31 21.33
N GLU A 90 51.28 -7.40 20.66
CA GLU A 90 50.35 -8.16 19.83
C GLU A 90 49.32 -8.93 20.66
N GLU A 91 49.74 -9.53 21.77
CA GLU A 91 48.87 -10.23 22.73
C GLU A 91 47.91 -9.24 23.40
N VAL A 92 48.40 -8.08 23.81
CA VAL A 92 47.57 -7.00 24.35
C VAL A 92 46.56 -6.50 23.31
N LYS A 93 46.95 -6.37 22.03
CA LYS A 93 46.02 -6.00 20.96
C LYS A 93 44.95 -7.09 20.72
N LYS A 94 45.31 -8.37 20.77
CA LYS A 94 44.38 -9.50 20.69
C LYS A 94 43.37 -9.47 21.85
N LEU A 95 43.85 -9.28 23.08
CA LEU A 95 43.02 -9.20 24.28
C LEU A 95 42.05 -8.02 24.21
N ASN A 96 42.54 -6.82 23.90
CA ASN A 96 41.69 -5.64 23.73
C ASN A 96 40.65 -5.82 22.60
N ALA A 97 41.00 -6.55 21.54
CA ALA A 97 40.05 -6.90 20.49
C ALA A 97 38.98 -7.86 21.01
N LEU A 98 39.34 -8.89 21.77
CA LEU A 98 38.40 -9.83 22.39
C LEU A 98 37.45 -9.13 23.37
N ASP A 99 37.97 -8.27 24.24
CA ASP A 99 37.17 -7.48 25.19
C ASP A 99 36.18 -6.57 24.45
N ALA A 100 36.63 -5.95 23.36
CA ALA A 100 35.77 -5.14 22.50
C ALA A 100 34.85 -5.96 21.58
N SER A 101 34.82 -7.30 21.71
CA SER A 101 34.10 -8.22 20.82
C SER A 101 34.43 -8.01 19.33
N LYS A 102 35.68 -7.63 19.03
CA LYS A 102 36.27 -7.48 17.70
C LYS A 102 37.11 -8.72 17.35
N TYR A 103 37.53 -8.80 16.09
CA TYR A 103 38.33 -9.92 15.61
C TYR A 103 39.74 -9.92 16.23
N PRO A 104 40.19 -11.05 16.78
CA PRO A 104 41.51 -11.15 17.44
C PRO A 104 42.66 -11.14 16.44
N LEU A 105 42.43 -11.59 15.21
CA LEU A 105 43.46 -11.61 14.17
C LEU A 105 43.71 -10.20 13.62
N VAL A 106 44.97 -9.76 13.69
CA VAL A 106 45.41 -8.48 13.14
C VAL A 106 45.28 -8.53 11.61
N GLY A 107 44.44 -7.65 11.06
CA GLY A 107 44.22 -7.55 9.61
C GLY A 107 43.09 -8.42 9.04
N TYR A 108 42.26 -9.04 9.90
CA TYR A 108 41.08 -9.77 9.43
C TYR A 108 40.05 -8.82 8.78
N ASN A 109 39.64 -9.11 7.55
CA ASN A 109 38.58 -8.38 6.86
C ASN A 109 37.24 -9.13 7.01
N PRO A 110 36.28 -8.62 7.81
CA PRO A 110 34.97 -9.25 7.99
C PRO A 110 34.03 -9.10 6.80
N TYR A 111 34.28 -8.12 5.93
CA TYR A 111 33.44 -7.82 4.78
C TYR A 111 34.15 -8.25 3.50
N GLN A 112 34.36 -9.56 3.37
CA GLN A 112 34.87 -10.13 2.13
C GLN A 112 33.82 -9.97 1.01
N PRO A 113 34.24 -9.65 -0.22
CA PRO A 113 33.30 -9.55 -1.33
C PRO A 113 32.62 -10.91 -1.56
N PHE A 114 31.31 -10.89 -1.79
CA PHE A 114 30.57 -12.10 -2.12
C PHE A 114 31.07 -12.63 -3.47
N LEU A 115 31.70 -13.80 -3.43
CA LEU A 115 32.16 -14.50 -4.62
C LEU A 115 31.06 -15.46 -5.07
N ASP A 116 30.45 -15.18 -6.21
CA ASP A 116 29.45 -16.07 -6.79
C ASP A 116 30.11 -17.25 -7.53
N ILE A 117 30.36 -18.31 -6.79
CA ILE A 117 31.04 -19.51 -7.30
C ILE A 117 30.10 -20.37 -8.16
N PHE A 118 28.78 -20.26 -7.96
CA PHE A 118 27.83 -21.25 -8.48
C PHE A 118 26.77 -20.64 -9.41
N SER A 119 26.21 -19.47 -9.10
CA SER A 119 25.08 -18.93 -9.86
C SER A 119 25.47 -18.30 -11.20
N SER A 120 26.76 -18.16 -11.47
CA SER A 120 27.29 -17.79 -12.79
C SER A 120 26.99 -18.84 -13.87
N GLN A 121 26.74 -20.09 -13.50
CA GLN A 121 26.40 -21.17 -14.42
C GLN A 121 24.89 -21.40 -14.42
N THR A 122 24.21 -21.07 -15.53
CA THR A 122 22.76 -21.25 -15.66
C THR A 122 22.39 -22.65 -16.13
N GLU A 123 21.45 -23.31 -15.44
CA GLU A 123 20.95 -24.63 -15.83
C GLU A 123 19.78 -24.53 -16.83
N VAL A 124 19.80 -25.37 -17.86
CA VAL A 124 18.75 -25.44 -18.91
C VAL A 124 17.55 -26.27 -18.47
N HIS A 125 17.78 -27.27 -17.60
CA HIS A 125 16.76 -28.20 -17.13
C HIS A 125 16.28 -27.83 -15.72
N PRO A 126 15.03 -28.17 -15.36
CA PRO A 126 14.60 -28.04 -13.98
C PRO A 126 15.34 -29.04 -13.10
N ILE A 127 15.56 -28.65 -11.84
CA ILE A 127 16.20 -29.49 -10.81
C ILE A 127 15.47 -30.84 -10.62
N SER A 128 14.17 -30.91 -10.94
CA SER A 128 13.37 -32.12 -10.78
C SER A 128 12.49 -32.38 -12.01
N ASN A 129 12.58 -33.60 -12.55
CA ASN A 129 11.72 -34.08 -13.63
C ASN A 129 10.51 -34.87 -13.08
N ARG A 130 9.81 -34.32 -12.08
CA ARG A 130 8.58 -34.94 -11.56
C ARG A 130 7.46 -34.72 -12.58
N PRO A 131 6.74 -35.79 -12.98
CA PRO A 131 5.63 -35.62 -13.90
C PRO A 131 4.49 -34.82 -13.26
N ASP A 132 3.79 -34.05 -14.09
CA ASP A 132 2.66 -33.26 -13.62
C ASP A 132 1.49 -34.15 -13.15
N SER A 133 0.79 -33.65 -12.13
CA SER A 133 -0.38 -34.32 -11.60
C SER A 133 -1.60 -34.16 -12.52
N LYS A 134 -2.45 -35.18 -12.60
CA LYS A 134 -3.68 -35.16 -13.44
C LYS A 134 -4.62 -33.98 -13.14
N ARG A 135 -4.65 -33.52 -11.88
CA ARG A 135 -5.45 -32.35 -11.44
C ARG A 135 -5.06 -31.03 -12.11
N SER A 136 -3.84 -30.92 -12.65
CA SER A 136 -3.39 -29.73 -13.38
C SER A 136 -4.10 -29.61 -14.74
N PHE A 137 -4.60 -30.72 -15.28
CA PHE A 137 -5.21 -30.79 -16.60
C PHE A 137 -6.73 -30.99 -16.58
N ILE A 138 -7.31 -31.41 -15.45
CA ILE A 138 -8.75 -31.67 -15.28
C ILE A 138 -9.39 -30.52 -14.50
N PRO A 139 -10.67 -30.18 -14.76
CA PRO A 139 -11.41 -29.25 -13.92
C PRO A 139 -11.35 -29.60 -12.43
N SER A 140 -11.38 -28.57 -11.58
CA SER A 140 -11.05 -28.76 -10.17
C SER A 140 -12.11 -29.57 -9.41
N LEU A 141 -11.66 -30.58 -8.66
CA LEU A 141 -12.55 -31.41 -7.84
C LEU A 141 -13.10 -30.66 -6.63
N ASP A 142 -12.37 -29.66 -6.15
CA ASP A 142 -12.79 -28.84 -5.01
C ASP A 142 -13.93 -27.90 -5.37
N GLU A 143 -13.88 -27.28 -6.57
CA GLU A 143 -14.99 -26.51 -7.12
C GLU A 143 -16.22 -27.39 -7.33
N LYS A 144 -16.04 -28.60 -7.88
CA LYS A 144 -17.15 -29.58 -7.98
C LYS A 144 -17.79 -29.85 -6.61
N ARG A 145 -16.99 -29.99 -5.55
CA ARG A 145 -17.50 -30.18 -4.18
C ARG A 145 -18.26 -28.95 -3.68
N LEU A 146 -17.74 -27.75 -3.95
CA LEU A 146 -18.39 -26.49 -3.55
C LEU A 146 -19.72 -26.29 -4.27
N VAL A 147 -19.75 -26.49 -5.59
CA VAL A 147 -20.96 -26.44 -6.40
C VAL A 147 -21.97 -27.48 -5.90
N GLY A 148 -21.52 -28.69 -5.55
CA GLY A 148 -22.36 -29.70 -4.93
C GLY A 148 -23.02 -29.24 -3.62
N LYS A 149 -22.27 -28.55 -2.74
CA LYS A 149 -22.81 -27.94 -1.52
C LYS A 149 -23.82 -26.84 -1.83
N MET A 150 -23.52 -25.96 -2.79
CA MET A 150 -24.45 -24.90 -3.19
C MET A 150 -25.74 -25.46 -3.77
N VAL A 151 -25.66 -26.47 -4.64
CA VAL A 151 -26.83 -27.17 -5.19
C VAL A 151 -27.64 -27.83 -4.07
N HIS A 152 -26.98 -28.44 -3.09
CA HIS A 152 -27.66 -28.99 -1.92
C HIS A 152 -28.39 -27.90 -1.11
N ALA A 153 -27.74 -26.77 -0.84
CA ALA A 153 -28.37 -25.64 -0.13
C ALA A 153 -29.56 -25.05 -0.91
N ILE A 154 -29.48 -25.00 -2.24
CA ILE A 154 -30.59 -24.59 -3.10
C ILE A 154 -31.75 -25.59 -3.03
N LYS A 155 -31.46 -26.90 -3.09
CA LYS A 155 -32.47 -27.97 -2.96
C LYS A 155 -33.18 -27.94 -1.60
N MET A 156 -32.44 -27.68 -0.53
CA MET A 156 -32.98 -27.50 0.83
C MET A 156 -33.70 -26.17 1.03
N GLY A 157 -33.60 -25.25 0.06
CA GLY A 157 -34.27 -23.95 0.08
C GLY A 157 -33.59 -22.87 0.94
N TRP A 158 -32.39 -23.13 1.46
CA TRP A 158 -31.62 -22.17 2.27
C TRP A 158 -31.09 -21.00 1.44
N VAL A 159 -30.80 -21.26 0.16
CA VAL A 159 -30.31 -20.27 -0.79
C VAL A 159 -31.21 -20.25 -2.01
N ARG A 160 -31.65 -19.06 -2.43
CA ARG A 160 -32.38 -18.87 -3.68
C ARG A 160 -31.45 -18.22 -4.71
N PRO A 161 -31.43 -18.70 -5.96
CA PRO A 161 -30.65 -18.05 -7.01
C PRO A 161 -31.19 -16.63 -7.24
N SER A 162 -30.27 -15.69 -7.50
CA SER A 162 -30.64 -14.31 -7.77
C SER A 162 -31.54 -14.23 -9.00
N ARG A 163 -32.75 -13.69 -8.83
CA ARG A 163 -33.65 -13.36 -9.94
C ARG A 163 -33.38 -11.92 -10.37
N PRO A 164 -33.47 -11.58 -11.67
CA PRO A 164 -33.36 -10.19 -12.10
C PRO A 164 -34.39 -9.35 -11.34
N LYS A 165 -33.94 -8.25 -10.72
CA LYS A 165 -34.82 -7.35 -9.98
C LYS A 165 -35.83 -6.76 -10.95
N GLN A 166 -37.11 -7.08 -10.78
CA GLN A 166 -38.17 -6.40 -11.52
C GLN A 166 -38.23 -4.95 -11.00
N ILE A 167 -37.99 -3.98 -11.89
CA ILE A 167 -38.15 -2.57 -11.56
C ILE A 167 -39.65 -2.30 -11.54
N GLU A 168 -40.26 -2.46 -10.36
CA GLU A 168 -41.66 -2.08 -10.18
C GLU A 168 -41.78 -0.57 -10.34
N LYS A 169 -42.58 -0.14 -11.34
CA LYS A 169 -42.93 1.27 -11.52
C LYS A 169 -43.75 1.70 -10.31
N ARG A 170 -43.19 2.60 -9.50
CA ARG A 170 -43.93 3.21 -8.38
C ARG A 170 -45.03 4.10 -8.95
N VAL A 171 -46.26 3.59 -8.99
CA VAL A 171 -47.45 4.36 -9.34
C VAL A 171 -47.97 4.99 -8.06
N TYR A 172 -47.96 6.31 -7.98
CA TYR A 172 -48.56 7.07 -6.88
C TYR A 172 -49.25 8.31 -7.44
N ASP A 173 -50.28 8.79 -6.74
CA ASP A 173 -51.00 10.02 -7.13
C ASP A 173 -50.19 11.25 -6.67
N LEU A 174 -49.73 12.04 -7.64
CA LEU A 174 -48.97 13.28 -7.38
C LEU A 174 -49.87 14.43 -6.90
N TRP A 175 -51.18 14.37 -7.19
CA TRP A 175 -52.13 15.43 -6.88
C TRP A 175 -52.98 15.13 -5.65
N ALA A 176 -52.75 13.99 -5.00
CA ALA A 176 -53.34 13.71 -3.70
C ALA A 176 -53.04 14.88 -2.77
N ASN A 177 -54.09 15.45 -2.15
CA ASN A 177 -53.97 16.60 -1.26
C ASN A 177 -53.02 16.24 -0.11
N ASN A 178 -51.75 16.63 -0.24
CA ASN A 178 -50.81 16.62 0.88
C ASN A 178 -51.17 17.80 1.78
N SER A 179 -52.23 17.65 2.56
CA SER A 179 -52.62 18.57 3.64
C SER A 179 -51.57 18.66 4.75
N CYS A 180 -50.48 17.89 4.67
CA CYS A 180 -49.58 17.62 5.78
C CYS A 180 -48.10 17.96 5.52
N SER A 181 -47.71 18.49 4.35
CA SER A 181 -46.35 19.00 4.16
C SER A 181 -46.34 20.52 4.24
N GLU A 182 -45.96 21.06 5.39
CA GLU A 182 -45.54 22.45 5.49
C GLU A 182 -44.44 22.69 4.45
N LYS A 183 -44.71 23.63 3.52
CA LYS A 183 -43.76 23.94 2.44
C LYS A 183 -42.47 24.44 3.05
N THR A 184 -41.34 23.97 2.53
CA THR A 184 -40.04 24.42 3.03
C THR A 184 -39.87 25.93 2.80
N LYS A 185 -39.04 26.59 3.61
CA LYS A 185 -38.75 28.03 3.46
C LYS A 185 -38.29 28.39 2.04
N SER A 186 -37.57 27.48 1.38
CA SER A 186 -37.11 27.65 0.00
C SER A 186 -38.25 27.54 -1.02
N GLU A 187 -39.21 26.63 -0.83
CA GLU A 187 -40.43 26.54 -1.64
C GLU A 187 -41.29 27.79 -1.53
N LEU A 188 -41.49 28.29 -0.31
CA LEU A 188 -42.23 29.53 -0.06
C LEU A 188 -41.54 30.73 -0.72
N ALA A 189 -40.20 30.80 -0.66
CA ALA A 189 -39.44 31.82 -1.36
C ALA A 189 -39.60 31.75 -2.89
N ARG A 190 -39.56 30.55 -3.48
CA ARG A 190 -39.82 30.34 -4.91
C ARG A 190 -41.22 30.79 -5.31
N ILE A 191 -42.24 30.46 -4.50
CA ILE A 191 -43.63 30.87 -4.76
C ILE A 191 -43.77 32.40 -4.70
N ARG A 192 -43.14 33.06 -3.71
CA ARG A 192 -43.19 34.52 -3.56
C ARG A 192 -42.51 35.27 -4.72
N MET A 193 -41.40 34.73 -5.22
CA MET A 193 -40.61 35.33 -6.29
C MET A 193 -41.04 34.89 -7.70
N HIS A 194 -42.09 34.08 -7.82
CA HIS A 194 -42.56 33.57 -9.10
C HIS A 194 -43.31 34.65 -9.89
N PHE A 195 -42.74 35.09 -11.01
CA PHE A 195 -43.45 35.92 -11.99
C PHE A 195 -44.29 35.02 -12.90
N PRO A 196 -45.63 35.14 -12.88
CA PRO A 196 -46.48 34.31 -13.73
C PRO A 196 -46.15 34.53 -15.19
N ALA A 197 -46.13 33.44 -15.96
CA ALA A 197 -45.99 33.52 -17.41
C ALA A 197 -47.15 34.36 -17.99
N PRO A 198 -46.90 35.18 -19.03
CA PRO A 198 -47.98 35.84 -19.75
C PRO A 198 -48.96 34.78 -20.27
N LYS A 199 -50.26 34.98 -20.08
CA LYS A 199 -51.29 34.07 -20.60
C LYS A 199 -51.53 34.41 -22.07
N VAL A 200 -51.84 33.39 -22.87
CA VAL A 200 -52.29 33.61 -24.26
C VAL A 200 -53.61 34.36 -24.20
N SER A 201 -53.83 35.29 -25.13
CA SER A 201 -55.12 35.95 -25.29
C SER A 201 -56.21 34.93 -25.55
N LEU A 202 -57.44 35.26 -25.13
CA LEU A 202 -58.60 34.46 -25.51
C LEU A 202 -58.79 34.56 -27.03
N PRO A 203 -59.20 33.47 -27.71
CA PRO A 203 -59.47 33.49 -29.14
C PRO A 203 -60.48 34.59 -29.50
N GLY A 204 -60.16 35.37 -30.53
CA GLY A 204 -61.00 36.46 -31.03
C GLY A 204 -61.89 36.04 -32.19
N HIS A 205 -62.79 36.94 -32.62
CA HIS A 205 -63.62 36.73 -33.81
C HIS A 205 -62.80 36.62 -35.10
N ALA A 206 -61.64 37.28 -35.17
CA ALA A 206 -60.71 37.22 -36.30
C ALA A 206 -60.11 35.82 -36.54
N GLU A 207 -59.95 35.02 -35.50
CA GLU A 207 -59.39 33.65 -35.56
C GLU A 207 -60.45 32.61 -35.94
N SER A 208 -61.73 33.00 -35.99
CA SER A 208 -62.80 32.09 -36.39
C SER A 208 -62.67 31.74 -37.88
N TYR A 209 -63.09 30.53 -38.26
CA TYR A 209 -63.11 30.13 -39.67
C TYR A 209 -64.16 30.90 -40.50
N ASN A 210 -65.12 31.53 -39.84
CA ASN A 210 -66.21 32.28 -40.46
C ASN A 210 -66.37 33.65 -39.78
N PRO A 211 -65.38 34.54 -39.92
CA PRO A 211 -65.43 35.86 -39.30
C PRO A 211 -66.45 36.77 -40.02
N PRO A 212 -66.99 37.79 -39.32
CA PRO A 212 -67.79 38.82 -39.98
C PRO A 212 -66.96 39.58 -41.02
N ALA A 213 -67.62 40.14 -42.03
CA ALA A 213 -66.96 40.74 -43.19
C ALA A 213 -65.99 41.88 -42.83
N GLU A 214 -66.23 42.58 -41.72
CA GLU A 214 -65.38 43.66 -41.20
C GLU A 214 -63.95 43.23 -40.86
N TYR A 215 -63.72 41.93 -40.64
CA TYR A 215 -62.38 41.40 -40.31
C TYR A 215 -61.62 40.90 -41.54
N LEU A 216 -62.25 40.85 -42.72
CA LEU A 216 -61.56 40.47 -43.95
C LEU A 216 -60.75 41.67 -44.44
N CYS A 217 -59.48 41.44 -44.75
CA CYS A 217 -58.58 42.50 -45.21
C CYS A 217 -58.94 42.94 -46.62
N ASP A 218 -58.92 44.26 -46.84
CA ASP A 218 -58.97 44.85 -48.18
C ASP A 218 -57.64 44.64 -48.93
N GLU A 219 -57.65 44.80 -50.25
CA GLU A 219 -56.45 44.62 -51.10
C GLU A 219 -55.29 45.55 -50.69
N GLU A 220 -55.61 46.78 -50.26
CA GLU A 220 -54.63 47.75 -49.75
C GLU A 220 -54.01 47.30 -48.41
N GLU A 221 -54.82 46.74 -47.52
CA GLU A 221 -54.38 46.24 -46.22
C GLU A 221 -53.54 44.98 -46.34
N LEU A 222 -53.88 44.10 -47.29
CA LEU A 222 -53.08 42.92 -47.59
C LEU A 222 -51.68 43.29 -48.05
N LYS A 223 -51.57 44.26 -48.97
CA LYS A 223 -50.28 44.75 -49.44
C LYS A 223 -49.47 45.37 -48.31
N LYS A 224 -50.11 46.14 -47.44
CA LYS A 224 -49.48 46.72 -46.26
C LYS A 224 -49.01 45.64 -45.28
N TRP A 225 -49.79 44.59 -45.07
CA TRP A 225 -49.43 43.46 -44.20
C TRP A 225 -48.22 42.69 -44.74
N GLU A 226 -48.13 42.53 -46.06
CA GLU A 226 -46.98 41.90 -46.72
C GLU A 226 -45.71 42.76 -46.62
N GLU A 227 -45.83 44.09 -46.71
CA GLU A 227 -44.71 45.04 -46.59
C GLU A 227 -44.22 45.19 -45.15
N THR A 228 -45.09 45.06 -44.16
CA THR A 228 -44.69 45.12 -42.73
C THR A 228 -43.88 43.89 -42.30
N ASP A 229 -42.83 44.12 -41.52
CA ASP A 229 -42.01 43.06 -40.93
C ASP A 229 -42.85 42.16 -40.01
N PRO A 230 -42.61 40.83 -39.98
CA PRO A 230 -43.42 39.86 -39.22
C PRO A 230 -43.63 40.19 -37.75
N GLU A 231 -42.61 40.72 -37.07
CA GLU A 231 -42.64 41.00 -35.62
C GLU A 231 -43.47 42.25 -35.26
N ASP A 232 -43.60 43.19 -36.20
CA ASP A 232 -44.35 44.44 -35.99
C ASP A 232 -45.81 44.34 -36.46
N ARG A 233 -46.24 43.16 -36.93
CA ARG A 233 -47.60 42.94 -37.42
C ARG A 233 -48.59 42.95 -36.26
N ARG A 234 -49.77 43.51 -36.51
CA ARG A 234 -50.88 43.48 -35.54
C ARG A 234 -51.45 42.07 -35.35
N LEU A 235 -51.46 41.28 -36.42
CA LEU A 235 -51.95 39.90 -36.46
C LEU A 235 -50.92 39.05 -37.21
N ASP A 236 -50.57 37.91 -36.64
CA ASP A 236 -49.59 36.97 -37.19
C ASP A 236 -50.11 36.21 -38.42
N PHE A 237 -51.43 36.25 -38.62
CA PHE A 237 -52.18 35.59 -39.68
C PHE A 237 -53.15 36.55 -40.37
N ILE A 238 -53.56 36.18 -41.59
CA ILE A 238 -54.58 36.89 -42.36
C ILE A 238 -55.93 36.21 -42.09
N PRO A 239 -56.94 36.93 -41.58
CA PRO A 239 -58.29 36.38 -41.41
C PRO A 239 -58.88 35.93 -42.75
N LYS A 240 -59.39 34.71 -42.80
CA LYS A 240 -60.01 34.13 -43.99
C LYS A 240 -61.36 33.54 -43.63
N LYS A 241 -62.34 33.79 -44.50
CA LYS A 241 -63.69 33.25 -44.36
C LYS A 241 -63.84 31.98 -45.18
N TYR A 242 -64.32 30.93 -44.53
CA TYR A 242 -64.66 29.65 -45.13
C TYR A 242 -66.14 29.35 -44.89
N ASP A 243 -66.86 28.92 -45.92
CA ASP A 243 -68.31 28.63 -45.80
C ASP A 243 -68.61 27.47 -44.83
N CYS A 244 -67.70 26.48 -44.78
CA CYS A 244 -67.88 25.29 -43.97
C CYS A 244 -66.56 24.78 -43.40
N LEU A 245 -66.63 24.12 -42.23
CA LEU A 245 -65.46 23.64 -41.51
C LEU A 245 -64.61 22.65 -42.32
N ARG A 246 -65.23 21.90 -43.24
CA ARG A 246 -64.53 20.94 -44.12
C ARG A 246 -63.58 21.61 -45.12
N LYS A 247 -63.80 22.89 -45.43
CA LYS A 247 -62.94 23.68 -46.33
C LYS A 247 -61.77 24.33 -45.60
N VAL A 248 -61.73 24.28 -44.27
CA VAL A 248 -60.67 24.92 -43.48
C VAL A 248 -59.37 24.14 -43.69
N PRO A 249 -58.33 24.77 -44.26
CA PRO A 249 -57.05 24.11 -44.47
C PRO A 249 -56.30 23.94 -43.15
N ALA A 250 -55.28 23.08 -43.16
CA ALA A 250 -54.30 23.09 -42.09
C ALA A 250 -53.58 24.45 -42.05
N TYR A 251 -53.33 24.97 -40.85
CA TYR A 251 -52.65 26.25 -40.67
C TYR A 251 -51.13 26.06 -40.77
N ASP A 252 -50.53 26.62 -41.83
CA ASP A 252 -49.11 26.38 -42.16
C ASP A 252 -48.13 26.82 -41.06
N ARG A 253 -48.43 27.92 -40.36
CA ARG A 253 -47.55 28.49 -39.33
C ARG A 253 -47.77 27.92 -37.92
N PHE A 254 -48.63 26.91 -37.76
CA PHE A 254 -49.01 26.38 -36.45
C PHE A 254 -47.81 26.02 -35.56
N TYR A 255 -46.82 25.33 -36.13
CA TYR A 255 -45.63 24.93 -35.38
C TYR A 255 -44.73 26.13 -35.03
N ASN A 256 -44.65 27.11 -35.93
CA ASN A 256 -43.82 28.30 -35.74
C ASN A 256 -44.35 29.13 -34.57
N ASP A 257 -45.66 29.40 -34.52
CA ASP A 257 -46.28 30.18 -33.45
C ASP A 257 -46.13 29.49 -32.08
N ARG A 258 -46.29 28.15 -32.04
CA ARG A 258 -46.12 27.38 -30.79
C ARG A 258 -44.66 27.36 -30.35
N TYR A 259 -43.74 27.27 -31.29
CA TYR A 259 -42.31 27.31 -31.02
C TYR A 259 -41.86 28.69 -30.52
N GLN A 260 -42.24 29.76 -31.21
CA GLN A 260 -42.01 31.15 -30.77
C GLN A 260 -42.57 31.39 -29.38
N ARG A 261 -43.79 30.90 -29.10
CA ARG A 261 -44.38 30.97 -27.76
C ARG A 261 -43.55 30.26 -26.68
N CYS A 262 -42.97 29.11 -26.99
CA CYS A 262 -42.06 28.40 -26.09
C CYS A 262 -40.77 29.19 -25.85
N LEU A 263 -40.21 29.81 -26.90
CA LEU A 263 -39.06 30.71 -26.78
C LEU A 263 -39.39 31.94 -25.94
N ASP A 264 -40.55 32.56 -26.11
CA ASP A 264 -41.00 33.68 -25.29
C ASP A 264 -41.16 33.30 -23.82
N LEU A 265 -41.64 32.08 -23.54
CA LEU A 265 -41.74 31.60 -22.17
C LEU A 265 -40.36 31.42 -21.51
N TYR A 266 -39.38 30.99 -22.29
CA TYR A 266 -38.07 30.59 -21.78
C TYR A 266 -37.05 31.75 -21.76
N LEU A 267 -36.94 32.50 -22.85
CA LEU A 267 -35.89 33.50 -23.10
C LEU A 267 -36.32 34.93 -22.76
N ALA A 268 -37.60 35.29 -22.96
CA ALA A 268 -38.01 36.68 -22.80
C ALA A 268 -38.02 37.09 -21.30
N PRO A 269 -37.36 38.21 -20.95
CA PRO A 269 -37.34 38.70 -19.57
C PRO A 269 -38.74 39.17 -19.14
N ARG A 270 -39.17 38.75 -17.95
CA ARG A 270 -40.50 39.08 -17.41
C ARG A 270 -40.42 40.24 -16.44
N GLN A 271 -41.27 41.26 -16.63
CA GLN A 271 -41.39 42.42 -15.74
C GLN A 271 -42.85 42.66 -15.35
N ARG A 272 -43.10 42.88 -14.05
CA ARG A 272 -44.43 43.29 -13.57
C ARG A 272 -44.66 44.77 -13.90
N LYS A 273 -45.53 45.05 -14.88
CA LYS A 273 -45.99 46.42 -15.18
C LYS A 273 -47.32 46.70 -14.46
N MET A 274 -47.43 47.84 -13.79
CA MET A 274 -48.72 48.32 -13.27
C MET A 274 -49.42 49.06 -14.41
N LYS A 275 -50.54 48.53 -14.89
CA LYS A 275 -51.42 49.27 -15.80
C LYS A 275 -52.20 50.27 -14.96
N VAL A 276 -52.04 51.56 -15.25
CA VAL A 276 -52.98 52.58 -14.80
C VAL A 276 -54.19 52.45 -15.70
N PHE A 277 -55.35 52.19 -15.11
CA PHE A 277 -56.63 52.08 -15.83
C PHE A 277 -57.19 53.47 -16.13
#